data_AF-A0A5Q4SBC1-F1
#
_entry.id   AF-A0A5Q4SBC1-F1
#
_cell.length_a   1.000
_cell.length_b   1.000
_cell.length_c   1.000
_cell.angle_alpha   90.00
_cell.angle_beta   90.00
_cell.angle_gamma   90.00
#
_symmetry.space_group_name_H-M   'P 1'
#
loop_
_entity.id
_entity.type
_entity.pdbx_description
1 polymer ?
#
loop_
_entity_poly.entity_id
_entity_poly.type
_entity_poly.pdbx_seq_one_letter_code
_entity_poly.pdbx_strand_id
1 'polypeptide(L)'
;MGENSMELPSAAKDRLSELPDHVRELVMRQLAGQAGSAAEELSITPAPRDGALPLSAGQKGLWFLAELNPGSVEYNAPRVLRLTGELHIEALRAALD
;
A
#
# COMPACT_ATOMS: atom_id res chain seq x y z
N MET A 1 -20.28 6.32 36.96
CA MET A 1 -19.26 7.31 36.58
C MET A 1 -18.01 6.56 36.12
N GLY A 2 -17.55 6.61 34.88
CA GLY A 2 -17.94 7.42 33.74
C GLY A 2 -17.79 6.60 32.45
N GLU A 3 -18.62 6.96 31.50
CA GLU A 3 -18.63 6.43 30.14
C GLU A 3 -17.35 6.89 29.44
N ASN A 4 -16.49 5.96 29.04
CA ASN A 4 -15.31 6.29 28.26
C ASN A 4 -15.71 6.39 26.79
N SER A 5 -16.44 7.46 26.46
CA SER A 5 -16.78 7.82 25.08
C SER A 5 -15.51 8.20 24.35
N MET A 6 -14.98 7.29 23.54
CA MET A 6 -13.94 7.61 22.57
C MET A 6 -14.57 8.43 21.43
N GLU A 7 -14.74 9.73 21.69
CA GLU A 7 -15.21 10.71 20.72
C GLU A 7 -14.25 10.76 19.53
N LEU A 8 -14.72 10.35 18.35
CA LEU A 8 -13.96 10.47 17.11
C LEU A 8 -13.70 11.95 16.80
N PRO A 9 -12.49 12.34 16.33
CA PRO A 9 -12.19 13.72 15.96
C PRO A 9 -13.16 14.22 14.86
N SER A 10 -13.58 15.49 14.92
CA SER A 10 -14.62 16.08 14.05
C SER A 10 -14.42 15.76 12.56
N ALA A 11 -13.18 15.85 12.07
CA ALA A 11 -12.83 15.54 10.69
C ALA A 11 -13.10 14.08 10.28
N ALA A 12 -13.09 13.13 11.22
CA ALA A 12 -13.45 11.74 10.98
C ALA A 12 -14.97 11.53 10.94
N LYS A 13 -15.75 12.30 11.72
CA LYS A 13 -17.22 12.29 11.69
C LYS A 13 -17.74 12.89 10.38
N ASP A 14 -17.13 13.97 9.92
CA ASP A 14 -17.48 14.65 8.66
C ASP A 14 -17.23 13.75 7.45
N ARG A 15 -16.12 13.01 7.43
CA ARG A 15 -15.84 12.05 6.34
C ARG A 15 -16.74 10.82 6.36
N LEU A 16 -17.30 10.45 7.51
CA LEU A 16 -18.14 9.27 7.66
C LEU A 16 -19.56 9.50 7.12
N SER A 17 -20.04 10.75 7.13
CA SER A 17 -21.36 11.11 6.57
C SER A 17 -21.35 11.16 5.05
N GLU A 18 -20.21 11.48 4.42
CA GLU A 18 -20.03 11.53 2.96
C GLU A 18 -19.93 10.13 2.31
N LEU A 19 -19.76 9.07 3.09
CA LEU A 19 -19.63 7.71 2.57
C LEU A 19 -21.00 7.09 2.22
N PRO A 20 -21.06 6.26 1.15
CA PRO A 20 -22.24 5.43 0.86
C PRO A 20 -22.63 4.57 2.07
N ASP A 21 -23.93 4.34 2.28
CA ASP A 21 -24.45 3.73 3.52
C ASP A 21 -23.81 2.36 3.83
N HIS A 22 -23.60 1.52 2.81
CA HIS A 22 -22.94 0.22 2.96
C HIS A 22 -21.46 0.33 3.39
N VAL A 23 -20.77 1.41 3.05
CA VAL A 23 -19.38 1.67 3.46
C VAL A 23 -19.35 2.20 4.89
N ARG A 24 -20.30 3.07 5.24
CA ARG A 24 -20.46 3.60 6.61
C ARG A 24 -20.73 2.46 7.60
N GLU A 25 -21.61 1.53 7.25
CA GLU A 25 -21.92 0.34 8.03
C GLU A 25 -20.69 -0.55 8.25
N LEU A 26 -19.88 -0.77 7.21
CA LEU A 26 -18.62 -1.53 7.32
C LEU A 26 -17.61 -0.86 8.26
N VAL A 27 -17.45 0.47 8.18
CA VAL A 27 -16.55 1.23 9.06
C VAL A 27 -17.01 1.15 10.52
N MET A 28 -18.30 1.31 10.78
CA MET A 28 -18.86 1.21 12.14
C MET A 28 -18.71 -0.20 12.72
N ARG A 29 -18.90 -1.25 11.89
CA ARG A 29 -18.67 -2.64 12.29
C ARG A 29 -17.20 -2.89 12.66
N GLN A 30 -16.27 -2.26 11.95
CA GLN A 30 -14.83 -2.35 12.23
C GLN A 30 -14.44 -1.63 13.53
N LEU A 31 -15.00 -0.45 13.79
CA LEU A 31 -14.76 0.34 15.01
C LEU A 31 -15.38 -0.31 16.26
N ALA A 32 -16.49 -1.03 16.12
CA ALA A 32 -17.17 -1.75 17.20
C ALA A 32 -16.43 -3.01 17.70
N GLY A 33 -15.18 -3.24 17.26
CA GLY A 33 -14.37 -4.37 17.72
C GLY A 33 -14.79 -5.75 17.20
N GLN A 34 -15.83 -5.81 16.36
CA GLN A 34 -16.21 -7.02 15.59
C GLN A 34 -15.25 -7.28 14.41
N ALA A 35 -14.19 -6.49 14.31
CA ALA A 35 -13.06 -6.63 13.40
C ALA A 35 -12.24 -7.91 13.59
N GLY A 36 -12.46 -8.73 14.63
CA GLY A 36 -11.67 -9.96 14.84
C GLY A 36 -11.69 -10.91 13.64
N SER A 37 -12.85 -11.04 12.98
CA SER A 37 -13.00 -11.85 11.75
C SER A 37 -12.56 -11.11 10.49
N ALA A 38 -12.80 -9.79 10.39
CA ALA A 38 -12.41 -8.99 9.23
C ALA A 38 -10.89 -8.68 9.18
N ALA A 39 -10.22 -8.60 10.33
CA ALA A 39 -8.78 -8.42 10.43
C ALA A 39 -8.02 -9.70 10.07
N GLU A 40 -8.60 -10.88 10.35
CA GLU A 40 -8.10 -12.15 9.81
C GLU A 40 -8.24 -12.21 8.29
N GLU A 41 -9.38 -11.76 7.74
CA GLU A 41 -9.63 -11.66 6.30
C GLU A 41 -8.72 -10.64 5.57
N LEU A 42 -8.28 -9.60 6.28
CA LEU A 42 -7.36 -8.57 5.76
C LEU A 42 -5.88 -8.86 6.06
N SER A 43 -5.58 -10.00 6.68
CA SER A 43 -4.20 -10.37 6.97
C SER A 43 -3.44 -10.68 5.67
N ILE A 44 -2.27 -10.07 5.49
CA ILE A 44 -1.39 -10.39 4.37
C ILE A 44 -0.73 -11.73 4.70
N THR A 45 -1.30 -12.80 4.16
CA THR A 45 -0.75 -14.14 4.34
C THR A 45 0.50 -14.34 3.47
N PRO A 46 1.48 -15.14 3.91
CA PRO A 46 2.63 -15.47 3.09
C PRO A 46 2.18 -16.16 1.79
N ALA A 47 2.53 -15.58 0.64
CA ALA A 47 2.33 -16.25 -0.64
C ALA A 47 3.38 -17.36 -0.84
N PRO A 48 2.99 -18.56 -1.30
CA PRO A 48 3.93 -19.63 -1.63
C PRO A 48 4.92 -19.16 -2.73
N ARG A 49 6.18 -19.60 -2.62
CA ARG A 49 7.30 -19.19 -3.50
C ARG A 49 7.88 -20.34 -4.32
N ASP A 50 7.08 -21.38 -4.51
CA ASP A 50 7.40 -22.60 -5.25
C ASP A 50 7.18 -22.46 -6.76
N GLY A 51 6.58 -21.36 -7.21
CA GLY A 51 6.30 -21.12 -8.63
C GLY A 51 6.27 -19.64 -9.02
N ALA A 52 5.82 -19.41 -10.25
CA ALA A 52 5.67 -18.05 -10.77
C ALA A 52 4.55 -17.32 -10.03
N LEU A 53 4.86 -16.13 -9.51
CA LEU A 53 3.88 -15.29 -8.83
C LEU A 53 3.08 -14.49 -9.86
N PRO A 54 1.74 -14.40 -9.70
CA PRO A 54 0.94 -13.58 -10.57
C PRO A 54 1.27 -12.09 -10.36
N LEU A 55 1.37 -11.36 -11.47
CA LEU A 55 1.51 -9.91 -11.42
C LEU A 55 0.24 -9.27 -10.80
N SER A 56 0.46 -8.22 -10.01
CA SER A 56 -0.63 -7.34 -9.58
C SER A 56 -1.27 -6.64 -10.79
N ALA A 57 -2.49 -6.12 -10.62
CA ALA A 57 -3.17 -5.37 -11.68
C ALA A 57 -2.33 -4.20 -12.21
N GLY A 58 -1.66 -3.46 -11.31
CA GLY A 58 -0.77 -2.36 -11.69
C GLY A 58 0.47 -2.84 -12.46
N GLN A 59 1.06 -3.96 -12.05
CA GLN A 59 2.20 -4.56 -12.76
C GLN A 59 1.81 -5.04 -14.17
N LYS A 60 0.63 -5.67 -14.33
CA LYS A 60 0.12 -6.07 -15.65
C LYS A 60 -0.11 -4.86 -16.56
N GLY A 61 -0.65 -3.77 -16.02
CA GLY A 61 -0.85 -2.53 -16.75
C GLY A 61 0.47 -1.94 -17.26
N LEU A 62 1.48 -1.82 -16.37
CA LEU A 62 2.81 -1.33 -16.77
C LEU A 62 3.49 -2.24 -17.80
N TRP A 63 3.38 -3.56 -17.66
CA TRP A 63 3.93 -4.51 -18.63
C TRP A 63 3.27 -4.36 -20.00
N PHE A 64 1.93 -4.24 -20.05
CA PHE A 64 1.20 -4.02 -21.29
C PHE A 64 1.64 -2.72 -21.98
N LEU A 65 1.84 -1.64 -21.22
CA LEU A 65 2.31 -0.36 -21.76
C LEU A 65 3.73 -0.46 -22.33
N ALA A 66 4.62 -1.22 -21.70
CA ALA A 66 5.97 -1.46 -22.20
C ALA A 66 5.96 -2.23 -23.53
N GLU A 67 5.08 -3.23 -23.68
CA GLU A 67 4.92 -3.98 -24.93
C GLU A 67 4.24 -3.14 -26.03
N LEU A 68 3.29 -2.27 -25.66
CA LEU A 68 2.55 -1.43 -26.61
C LEU A 68 3.47 -0.40 -27.28
N ASN A 69 4.47 0.13 -26.57
CA ASN A 69 5.42 1.10 -27.11
C ASN A 69 6.86 0.80 -26.67
N PRO A 70 7.52 -0.18 -27.31
CA PRO A 70 8.88 -0.59 -26.96
C PRO A 70 9.87 0.56 -27.08
N GLY A 71 10.71 0.75 -26.06
CA GLY A 71 11.70 1.83 -26.01
C GLY A 71 11.18 3.15 -25.44
N SER A 72 9.90 3.23 -25.07
CA SER A 72 9.38 4.36 -24.30
C SER A 72 10.07 4.49 -22.94
N VAL A 73 10.31 5.73 -22.49
CA VAL A 73 10.89 6.06 -21.18
C VAL A 73 9.86 6.65 -20.21
N GLU A 74 8.60 6.73 -20.62
CA GLU A 74 7.52 7.44 -19.91
C GLU A 74 7.31 6.94 -18.47
N TYR A 75 7.51 5.64 -18.24
CA TYR A 75 7.34 5.01 -16.93
C TYR A 75 8.66 4.73 -16.20
N ASN A 76 9.78 5.29 -16.69
CA ASN A 76 11.04 5.25 -15.94
C ASN A 76 10.98 6.23 -14.77
N ALA A 77 11.38 5.77 -13.59
CA ALA A 77 11.42 6.58 -12.36
C ALA A 77 12.87 6.82 -11.89
N PRO A 78 13.67 7.64 -12.61
CA PRO A 78 15.06 7.88 -12.23
C PRO A 78 15.14 8.60 -10.88
N ARG A 79 16.13 8.22 -10.07
CA ARG A 79 16.48 8.93 -8.84
C ARG A 79 17.95 9.32 -8.87
N VAL A 80 18.25 10.54 -8.45
CA VAL A 80 19.60 11.09 -8.40
C VAL A 80 19.91 11.49 -6.97
N LEU A 81 21.07 11.07 -6.46
CA LEU A 81 21.55 11.37 -5.11
C LEU A 81 22.90 12.06 -5.18
N ARG A 82 23.09 13.14 -4.42
CA ARG A 82 24.40 13.77 -4.22
C ARG A 82 25.01 13.23 -2.94
N LEU A 83 26.11 12.49 -3.08
CA LEU A 83 26.89 11.98 -1.96
C LEU A 83 28.07 12.91 -1.70
N THR A 84 28.40 13.14 -0.43
CA THR A 84 29.49 14.02 -0.01
C THR A 84 30.42 13.29 0.95
N GLY A 85 31.74 13.45 0.78
CA GLY A 85 32.75 12.74 1.56
C GLY A 85 33.40 11.60 0.77
N GLU A 86 34.19 10.78 1.45
CA GLU A 86 34.82 9.62 0.83
C GLU A 86 33.77 8.54 0.51
N LEU A 87 33.70 8.15 -0.75
CA LEU A 87 32.77 7.12 -1.21
C LEU A 87 33.50 5.79 -1.40
N HIS A 88 33.12 4.79 -0.61
CA HIS A 88 33.62 3.42 -0.78
C HIS A 88 32.87 2.72 -1.93
N ILE A 89 33.42 2.83 -3.14
CA ILE A 89 32.77 2.37 -4.38
C ILE A 89 32.38 0.89 -4.33
N GLU A 90 33.27 0.01 -3.85
CA GLU A 90 32.98 -1.43 -3.81
C GLU A 90 31.84 -1.79 -2.84
N ALA A 91 31.71 -1.06 -1.72
CA ALA A 91 30.64 -1.28 -0.76
C ALA A 91 29.30 -0.77 -1.31
N LEU A 92 29.31 0.36 -2.03
CA LEU A 92 28.12 0.86 -2.72
C LEU A 92 27.65 -0.12 -3.79
N ARG A 93 28.57 -0.68 -4.59
CA ARG A 93 28.25 -1.67 -5.62
C ARG A 93 27.64 -2.93 -5.00
N ALA A 94 28.26 -3.49 -3.97
CA ALA A 94 27.77 -4.67 -3.28
C ALA A 94 26.41 -4.49 -2.58
N ALA A 95 26.01 -3.26 -2.28
CA ALA A 95 24.69 -2.96 -1.70
C ALA A 95 23.57 -2.84 -2.75
N LEU A 96 23.92 -2.68 -4.03
CA LEU A 96 22.99 -2.52 -5.15
C LEU A 96 22.85 -3.79 -5.99
N ASP A 97 23.87 -4.63 -6.01
CA ASP A 97 23.86 -5.97 -6.62
C ASP A 97 22.98 -6.95 -5.81
#